data_AF-A0A8T4NXL3-F1
#
_entry.id   AF-A0A8T4NXL3-F1
#
_cell.length_a   1.000
_cell.length_b   1.000
_cell.length_c   1.000
_cell.angle_alpha   90.00
_cell.angle_beta   90.00
_cell.angle_gamma   90.00
#
_symmetry.space_group_name_H-M   'P 1'
#
loop_
_entity.id
_entity.type
_entity.pdbx_description
1 polymer ?
#
loop_
_entity_poly.entity_id
_entity_poly.type
_entity_poly.pdbx_seq_one_letter_code
_entity_poly.pdbx_strand_id
1 'polypeptide(L)'
;MIKQMLVICIILISLVSFASADIIREGYRGIHITNHIQNLEDFPDYVFISYGQINPAMCPIKIIDPPGREDTGQVEIYYKHCSPSIYAIPKDKFNGTELISLNTKKVLNEQGIIDYVSNEEIISYLNSVGAIEVIKKIQTYTEVPIASTEKERDYFYTIDLNQVKEIPDNKKVVRNSLVYIFAGVSILALIGIITAIIFSVKKRK
;
A
#
# COMPACT_ATOMS: atom_id res chain seq x y z
N MET A 1 -17.30 -35.30 28.57
CA MET A 1 -16.85 -33.93 28.91
C MET A 1 -15.41 -33.65 28.51
N ILE A 2 -14.40 -34.34 29.05
CA ILE A 2 -12.97 -34.02 28.77
C ILE A 2 -12.60 -34.09 27.27
N LYS A 3 -13.08 -35.10 26.54
CA LYS A 3 -12.83 -35.23 25.09
C LYS A 3 -13.47 -34.11 24.26
N GLN A 4 -14.62 -33.58 24.67
CA GLN A 4 -15.29 -32.47 23.96
C GLN A 4 -14.58 -31.14 24.22
N MET A 5 -14.06 -30.92 25.43
CA MET A 5 -13.24 -29.75 25.75
C MET A 5 -11.93 -29.72 24.95
N LEU A 6 -11.27 -30.86 24.77
CA LEU A 6 -10.02 -30.96 24.01
C LEU A 6 -10.23 -30.59 22.53
N VAL A 7 -11.32 -31.07 21.92
CA VAL A 7 -11.66 -30.77 20.52
C VAL A 7 -11.99 -29.29 20.34
N ILE A 8 -12.73 -28.68 21.28
CA ILE A 8 -13.04 -27.24 21.25
C ILE A 8 -11.75 -26.40 21.39
N CYS A 9 -10.83 -26.78 22.29
CA CYS A 9 -9.54 -26.11 22.41
C CYS A 9 -8.69 -26.23 21.14
N ILE A 10 -8.64 -27.40 20.50
CA ILE A 10 -7.89 -27.59 19.25
C ILE A 10 -8.49 -26.75 18.12
N ILE A 11 -9.82 -26.67 18.01
CA ILE A 11 -10.49 -25.80 17.03
C ILE A 11 -10.16 -24.33 17.31
N LEU A 12 -10.22 -23.88 18.57
CA LEU A 12 -9.85 -22.52 18.95
C LEU A 12 -8.37 -22.18 18.69
N ILE A 13 -7.45 -23.12 18.92
CA ILE A 13 -6.01 -22.92 18.65
C ILE A 13 -5.74 -22.92 17.14
N SER A 14 -6.44 -23.77 16.36
CA SER A 14 -6.30 -23.81 14.90
C SER A 14 -6.84 -22.56 14.18
N LEU A 15 -7.68 -21.77 14.84
CA LEU A 15 -8.14 -20.48 14.35
C LEU A 15 -7.12 -19.36 14.55
N VAL A 16 -6.02 -19.62 15.27
CA VAL A 16 -4.99 -18.61 15.60
C VAL A 16 -3.62 -19.10 15.12
N SER A 17 -3.33 -19.03 13.81
CA SER A 17 -1.94 -19.00 13.31
C SER A 17 -1.88 -18.74 11.79
N PHE A 18 -1.99 -17.48 11.40
CA PHE A 18 -1.26 -16.97 10.24
C PHE A 18 -0.36 -15.85 10.74
N ALA A 19 0.85 -16.20 11.17
CA ALA A 19 1.90 -15.22 11.43
C ALA A 19 2.54 -14.85 10.08
N SER A 20 2.30 -13.64 9.60
CA SER A 20 3.13 -13.07 8.54
C SER A 20 4.49 -12.76 9.13
N ALA A 21 5.56 -13.33 8.56
CA ALA A 21 6.95 -13.17 8.97
C ALA A 21 7.51 -11.77 8.62
N ASP A 22 6.78 -10.73 9.01
CA ASP A 22 7.21 -9.35 8.93
C ASP A 22 7.37 -8.84 10.36
N ILE A 23 8.52 -8.21 10.66
CA ILE A 23 8.74 -7.53 11.93
C ILE A 23 7.76 -6.35 11.98
N ILE A 24 6.58 -6.61 12.49
CA ILE A 24 5.58 -5.61 12.81
C ILE A 24 5.88 -5.20 14.25
N ARG A 25 6.04 -3.90 14.50
CA ARG A 25 6.19 -3.41 15.88
C ARG A 25 5.04 -3.93 16.73
N GLU A 26 5.32 -4.45 17.93
CA GLU A 26 4.27 -4.95 18.82
C GLU A 26 3.17 -3.90 19.01
N GLY A 27 1.92 -4.34 18.84
CA GLY A 27 0.75 -3.44 18.92
C GLY A 27 0.42 -2.69 17.63
N TYR A 28 1.15 -2.91 16.53
CA TYR A 28 0.90 -2.29 15.22
C TYR A 28 0.53 -3.33 14.16
N ARG A 29 0.02 -2.87 13.02
CA ARG A 29 -0.21 -3.64 11.79
C ARG A 29 0.04 -2.73 10.59
N GLY A 30 0.50 -3.32 9.50
CA GLY A 30 0.66 -2.61 8.23
C GLY A 30 -0.68 -2.37 7.53
N ILE A 31 -0.81 -1.21 6.91
CA ILE A 31 -1.85 -0.94 5.91
C ILE A 31 -1.21 -0.44 4.61
N HIS A 32 -1.83 -0.79 3.49
CA HIS A 32 -1.42 -0.31 2.17
C HIS A 32 -1.93 1.11 1.93
N ILE A 33 -1.12 1.87 1.21
CA ILE A 33 -1.48 3.21 0.72
C ILE A 33 -1.57 3.14 -0.80
N THR A 34 -2.72 3.53 -1.34
CA THR A 34 -2.94 3.69 -2.77
C THR A 34 -2.73 5.15 -3.14
N ASN A 35 -1.88 5.41 -4.12
CA ASN A 35 -1.63 6.77 -4.60
C ASN A 35 -2.32 6.96 -5.96
N HIS A 36 -3.17 7.96 -6.05
CA HIS A 36 -3.92 8.34 -7.25
C HIS A 36 -3.31 9.61 -7.82
N ILE A 37 -2.78 9.48 -9.04
CA ILE A 37 -2.24 10.57 -9.83
C ILE A 37 -3.35 11.04 -10.76
N GLN A 38 -3.73 12.30 -10.62
CA GLN A 38 -4.80 12.94 -11.37
C GLN A 38 -4.24 13.67 -12.59
N ASN A 39 -5.14 14.17 -13.43
CA ASN A 39 -4.86 15.08 -14.54
C ASN A 39 -3.71 14.67 -15.48
N LEU A 40 -3.49 13.37 -15.65
CA LEU A 40 -2.50 12.83 -16.59
C LEU A 40 -2.86 13.19 -18.03
N GLU A 41 -4.15 13.25 -18.32
CA GLU A 41 -4.75 13.63 -19.59
C GLU A 41 -4.40 15.06 -20.03
N ASP A 42 -4.06 15.94 -19.08
CA ASP A 42 -3.63 17.31 -19.37
C ASP A 42 -2.19 17.36 -19.94
N PHE A 43 -1.44 16.25 -19.88
CA PHE A 43 -0.05 16.15 -20.31
C PHE A 43 0.16 15.01 -21.35
N PRO A 44 -0.50 15.07 -22.52
CA PRO A 44 -0.49 13.98 -23.51
C PRO A 44 0.88 13.73 -24.16
N ASP A 45 1.79 14.71 -24.06
CA ASP A 45 3.16 14.67 -24.58
C ASP A 45 4.14 13.98 -23.62
N TYR A 46 3.67 13.48 -22.48
CA TYR A 46 4.48 12.81 -21.47
C TYR A 46 4.02 11.38 -21.20
N VAL A 47 4.95 10.54 -20.79
CA VAL A 47 4.71 9.22 -20.22
C VAL A 47 5.13 9.26 -18.76
N PHE A 48 4.20 8.88 -17.87
CA PHE A 48 4.43 8.90 -16.44
C PHE A 48 4.86 7.53 -15.94
N ILE A 49 5.95 7.52 -15.18
CA ILE A 49 6.49 6.32 -14.55
C ILE A 49 6.68 6.54 -13.05
N SER A 50 6.66 5.45 -12.31
CA SER A 50 7.01 5.39 -10.90
C SER A 50 8.30 4.59 -10.74
N TYR A 51 9.22 5.07 -9.92
CA TYR A 51 10.50 4.43 -9.66
C TYR A 51 10.93 4.63 -8.20
N GLY A 52 11.40 3.58 -7.52
CA GLY A 52 11.87 3.67 -6.13
C GLY A 52 13.35 3.37 -5.95
N GLN A 53 13.94 4.03 -4.95
CA GLN A 53 15.38 4.02 -4.67
C GLN A 53 15.91 2.70 -4.09
N ILE A 54 15.07 1.69 -3.82
CA ILE A 54 15.55 0.42 -3.26
C ILE A 54 15.39 -0.64 -4.35
N ASN A 55 16.40 -0.77 -5.22
CA ASN A 55 16.61 -1.82 -6.20
C ASN A 55 15.39 -2.20 -7.09
N PRO A 56 15.53 -2.33 -8.42
CA PRO A 56 14.43 -2.72 -9.32
C PRO A 56 13.62 -3.96 -8.89
N ALA A 57 14.23 -4.90 -8.15
CA ALA A 57 13.55 -6.08 -7.63
C ALA A 57 12.49 -5.77 -6.56
N MET A 58 12.74 -4.79 -5.70
CA MET A 58 11.86 -4.46 -4.58
C MET A 58 10.98 -3.26 -4.92
N CYS A 59 11.54 -2.28 -5.62
CA CYS A 59 10.85 -1.09 -6.10
C CYS A 59 10.95 -0.97 -7.63
N PRO A 60 10.23 -1.83 -8.38
CA PRO A 60 10.31 -1.83 -9.83
C PRO A 60 9.81 -0.53 -10.43
N ILE A 61 10.34 -0.22 -11.61
CA ILE A 61 9.79 0.85 -12.43
C ILE A 61 8.43 0.40 -12.97
N LYS A 62 7.38 1.21 -12.78
CA LYS A 62 6.04 0.95 -13.35
C LYS A 62 5.56 2.14 -14.15
N ILE A 63 4.94 1.88 -15.30
CA ILE A 63 4.23 2.88 -16.09
C ILE A 63 2.85 3.10 -15.44
N ILE A 64 2.47 4.35 -15.21
CA ILE A 64 1.29 4.73 -14.42
C ILE A 64 0.02 4.81 -15.27
N ASP A 65 0.19 5.07 -16.56
CA ASP A 65 -0.90 5.09 -17.54
C ASP A 65 -0.58 4.16 -18.73
N PRO A 66 -0.57 2.84 -18.51
CA PRO A 66 -0.39 1.91 -19.61
C PRO A 66 -1.69 1.84 -20.44
N PRO A 67 -1.62 1.92 -21.78
CA PRO A 67 -2.78 1.77 -22.64
C PRO A 67 -3.55 0.47 -22.34
N GLY A 68 -4.88 0.56 -22.20
CA GLY A 68 -5.77 -0.61 -22.05
C GLY A 68 -5.98 -1.13 -20.62
N ARG A 69 -5.69 -0.31 -19.60
CA ARG A 69 -5.98 -0.60 -18.19
C ARG A 69 -7.05 0.33 -17.61
N GLU A 70 -7.84 -0.17 -16.66
CA GLU A 70 -8.90 0.60 -15.97
C GLU A 70 -8.36 1.39 -14.76
N ASP A 71 -7.15 1.07 -14.31
CA ASP A 71 -6.44 1.64 -13.15
C ASP A 71 -5.46 2.77 -13.52
N THR A 72 -5.73 3.53 -14.59
CA THR A 72 -4.89 4.66 -15.02
C THR A 72 -4.68 5.65 -13.88
N GLY A 73 -3.44 6.05 -13.64
CA GLY A 73 -3.12 6.98 -12.56
C GLY A 73 -2.93 6.33 -11.19
N GLN A 74 -3.09 5.02 -11.04
CA GLN A 74 -2.92 4.37 -9.74
C GLN A 74 -1.50 3.84 -9.55
N VAL A 75 -0.90 4.20 -8.42
CA VAL A 75 0.38 3.65 -7.96
C VAL A 75 0.13 2.88 -6.67
N GLU A 76 0.00 1.56 -6.85
CA GLU A 76 -0.26 0.60 -5.78
C GLU A 76 0.81 -0.49 -5.70
N ILE A 77 0.81 -1.19 -4.57
CA ILE A 77 1.54 -2.44 -4.33
C ILE A 77 3.05 -2.30 -4.59
N TYR A 78 3.75 -1.77 -3.60
CA TYR A 78 5.20 -1.83 -3.49
C TYR A 78 5.59 -2.59 -2.23
N TYR A 79 6.84 -3.08 -2.19
CA TYR A 79 7.41 -3.55 -0.94
C TYR A 79 7.39 -2.42 0.11
N LYS A 80 7.12 -2.74 1.37
CA LYS A 80 6.85 -1.76 2.44
C LYS A 80 7.92 -0.69 2.68
N HIS A 81 9.15 -0.95 2.24
CA HIS A 81 10.27 -0.02 2.35
C HIS A 81 10.48 0.85 1.10
N CYS A 82 9.68 0.64 0.04
CA CYS A 82 9.70 1.48 -1.14
C CYS A 82 9.02 2.81 -0.90
N SER A 83 9.72 3.88 -1.28
CA SER A 83 9.17 5.21 -1.42
C SER A 83 9.44 5.71 -2.84
N PRO A 84 8.65 5.27 -3.83
CA PRO A 84 8.89 5.64 -5.21
C PRO A 84 8.67 7.14 -5.45
N SER A 85 9.33 7.70 -6.45
CA SER A 85 9.03 8.99 -7.04
C SER A 85 8.33 8.79 -8.38
N ILE A 86 7.59 9.81 -8.81
CA ILE A 86 6.89 9.86 -10.09
C ILE A 86 7.66 10.79 -11.01
N TYR A 87 7.94 10.33 -12.23
CA TYR A 87 8.64 11.07 -13.26
C TYR A 87 7.78 11.20 -14.51
N ALA A 88 7.82 12.36 -15.14
CA ALA A 88 7.27 12.63 -16.45
C ALA A 88 8.39 12.57 -17.50
N ILE A 89 8.29 11.65 -18.45
CA ILE A 89 9.26 11.48 -19.55
C ILE A 89 8.64 12.01 -20.84
N PRO A 90 9.30 12.91 -21.59
CA PRO A 90 8.82 13.33 -22.91
C PRO A 90 8.59 12.11 -23.81
N LYS A 91 7.42 12.02 -24.43
CA LYS A 91 6.96 10.85 -25.16
C LYS A 91 7.84 10.51 -26.36
N ASP A 92 8.45 11.51 -26.99
CA ASP A 92 9.41 11.35 -28.09
C ASP A 92 10.77 10.79 -27.63
N LYS A 93 11.07 10.87 -26.33
CA LYS A 93 12.28 10.30 -25.70
C LYS A 93 12.00 8.98 -24.99
N PHE A 94 10.74 8.61 -24.82
CA PHE A 94 10.35 7.40 -24.10
C PHE A 94 10.67 6.14 -24.90
N ASN A 95 11.46 5.24 -24.31
CA ASN A 95 11.75 3.91 -24.85
C ASN A 95 11.35 2.83 -23.84
N GLY A 96 10.13 2.30 -24.00
CA GLY A 96 9.60 1.27 -23.10
C GLY A 96 10.44 -0.01 -23.06
N THR A 97 11.11 -0.39 -24.16
CA THR A 97 11.98 -1.57 -24.19
C THR A 97 13.23 -1.38 -23.34
N GLU A 98 13.85 -0.22 -23.42
CA GLU A 98 15.00 0.14 -22.58
C GLU A 98 14.62 0.19 -21.10
N LEU A 99 13.46 0.78 -20.79
CA LEU A 99 12.91 0.85 -19.43
C LEU A 99 12.68 -0.55 -18.82
N ILE A 100 12.07 -1.46 -19.59
CA ILE A 100 11.85 -2.86 -19.18
C ILE A 100 13.20 -3.58 -18.99
N SER A 101 14.18 -3.30 -19.86
CA SER A 101 15.52 -3.86 -19.73
C SER A 101 16.18 -3.41 -18.42
N LEU A 102 16.11 -2.12 -18.07
CA LEU A 102 16.65 -1.61 -16.79
C LEU A 102 15.95 -2.22 -15.58
N ASN A 103 14.64 -2.49 -15.69
CA ASN A 103 13.86 -3.09 -14.61
C ASN A 103 14.19 -4.57 -14.36
N THR A 104 14.69 -5.29 -15.37
CA THR A 104 14.90 -6.75 -15.33
C THR A 104 16.35 -7.18 -15.49
N LYS A 105 17.24 -6.26 -15.86
CA LYS A 105 18.66 -6.52 -16.09
C LYS A 105 19.32 -6.90 -14.78
N LYS A 106 19.96 -8.07 -14.84
CA LYS A 106 20.78 -8.63 -13.77
C LYS A 106 22.25 -8.38 -14.12
N VAL A 107 23.01 -7.84 -13.17
CA VAL A 107 24.44 -7.55 -13.30
C VAL A 107 25.20 -8.38 -12.27
N LEU A 108 26.40 -8.86 -12.61
CA LEU A 108 27.29 -9.39 -11.58
C LEU A 108 27.95 -8.22 -10.88
N ASN A 109 27.84 -8.15 -9.55
CA ASN A 109 28.59 -7.19 -8.75
C ASN A 109 30.07 -7.61 -8.60
N GLU A 110 30.87 -6.75 -7.97
CA GLU A 110 32.32 -6.97 -7.77
C GLU A 110 32.66 -8.26 -7.00
N GLN A 111 31.69 -8.81 -6.26
CA GLN A 111 31.81 -10.05 -5.49
C GLN A 111 31.32 -11.28 -6.27
N GLY A 112 30.95 -11.13 -7.55
CA GLY A 112 30.46 -12.21 -8.40
C GLY A 112 29.02 -12.65 -8.09
N ILE A 113 28.25 -11.83 -7.39
CA ILE A 113 26.85 -12.10 -7.04
C ILE A 113 25.94 -11.43 -8.07
N ILE A 114 24.88 -12.13 -8.47
CA ILE A 114 23.84 -11.59 -9.35
C ILE A 114 23.04 -10.53 -8.57
N ASP A 115 23.17 -9.29 -8.99
CA ASP A 115 22.45 -8.12 -8.50
C ASP A 115 21.59 -7.50 -9.63
N TYR A 116 20.84 -6.45 -9.33
CA TYR A 116 20.10 -5.67 -10.31
C TYR A 116 20.85 -4.38 -10.65
N VAL A 117 20.41 -3.75 -11.73
CA VAL A 117 20.90 -2.42 -12.13
C VAL A 117 20.88 -1.46 -10.95
N SER A 118 21.99 -0.73 -10.77
CA SER A 118 22.12 0.22 -9.68
C SER A 118 21.18 1.41 -9.86
N ASN A 119 20.87 2.11 -8.78
CA ASN A 119 20.01 3.28 -8.85
C ASN A 119 20.63 4.40 -9.70
N GLU A 120 21.96 4.49 -9.71
CA GLU A 120 22.70 5.48 -10.48
C GLU A 120 22.51 5.29 -12.00
N GLU A 121 22.47 4.04 -12.48
CA GLU A 121 22.17 3.75 -13.90
C GLU A 121 20.75 4.21 -14.28
N ILE A 122 19.77 3.98 -13.41
CA ILE A 122 18.38 4.41 -13.65
C ILE A 122 18.27 5.93 -13.62
N ILE A 123 18.87 6.58 -12.63
CA ILE A 123 18.88 8.04 -12.52
C ILE A 123 19.61 8.66 -13.74
N SER A 124 20.71 8.04 -14.18
CA SER A 124 21.43 8.47 -15.39
C SER A 124 20.55 8.38 -16.63
N TYR A 125 19.81 7.27 -16.80
CA TYR A 125 18.83 7.13 -17.88
C TYR A 125 17.73 8.20 -17.79
N LEU A 126 17.13 8.41 -16.61
CA LEU A 126 16.08 9.44 -16.43
C LEU A 126 16.59 10.84 -16.80
N ASN A 127 17.81 11.17 -16.40
CA ASN A 127 18.43 12.44 -16.75
C ASN A 127 18.72 12.55 -18.26
N SER A 128 19.15 11.46 -18.91
CA SER A 128 19.50 11.47 -20.35
C SER A 128 18.27 11.64 -21.25
N VAL A 129 17.11 11.15 -20.82
CA VAL A 129 15.83 11.31 -21.54
C VAL A 129 15.09 12.60 -21.16
N GLY A 130 15.67 13.43 -20.28
CA GLY A 130 15.06 14.68 -19.83
C GLY A 130 13.81 14.47 -18.97
N ALA A 131 13.79 13.41 -18.15
CA ALA A 131 12.70 13.15 -17.24
C ALA A 131 12.60 14.23 -16.16
N ILE A 132 11.36 14.63 -15.84
CA ILE A 132 11.05 15.63 -14.81
C ILE A 132 10.47 14.88 -13.61
N GLU A 133 11.08 15.01 -12.42
CA GLU A 133 10.45 14.52 -11.19
C GLU A 133 9.24 15.41 -10.88
N VAL A 134 8.05 14.83 -10.75
CA VAL A 134 6.79 15.57 -10.54
C VAL A 134 6.20 15.30 -9.16
N ILE A 135 6.45 14.11 -8.60
CA ILE A 135 6.09 13.77 -7.23
C ILE A 135 7.24 12.99 -6.61
N LYS A 136 7.61 13.32 -5.38
CA LYS A 136 8.78 12.77 -4.73
C LYS A 136 8.42 11.91 -3.53
N LYS A 137 9.05 10.73 -3.44
CA LYS A 137 9.01 9.81 -2.29
C LYS A 137 7.59 9.54 -1.78
N ILE A 138 6.68 9.13 -2.67
CA ILE A 138 5.31 8.75 -2.27
C ILE A 138 5.34 7.58 -1.30
N GLN A 139 4.49 7.68 -0.29
CA GLN A 139 4.34 6.63 0.71
C GLN A 139 3.39 5.55 0.17
N THR A 140 3.81 4.29 0.21
CA THR A 140 3.00 3.14 -0.26
C THR A 140 2.57 2.21 0.89
N TYR A 141 3.13 2.45 2.09
CA TYR A 141 2.89 1.65 3.28
C TYR A 141 2.97 2.51 4.54
N THR A 142 2.12 2.24 5.52
CA THR A 142 2.22 2.80 6.87
C THR A 142 1.82 1.77 7.91
N GLU A 143 2.41 1.89 9.10
CA GLU A 143 1.95 1.15 10.26
C GLU A 143 0.88 1.93 11.01
N VAL A 144 -0.14 1.22 11.49
CA VAL A 144 -1.19 1.75 12.35
C VAL A 144 -1.34 0.86 13.59
N PRO A 145 -1.81 1.37 14.73
CA PRO A 145 -2.11 0.52 15.89
C PRO A 145 -3.06 -0.62 15.51
N ILE A 146 -2.94 -1.79 16.13
CA ILE A 146 -3.85 -2.94 15.90
C ILE A 146 -5.31 -2.54 16.18
N ALA A 147 -5.54 -1.68 17.18
CA ALA A 147 -6.86 -1.14 17.52
C ALA A 147 -7.42 -0.16 16.46
N SER A 148 -6.61 0.31 15.51
CA SER A 148 -7.04 1.23 14.46
C SER A 148 -8.08 0.58 13.56
N THR A 149 -9.18 1.30 13.28
CA THR A 149 -10.17 0.87 12.30
C THR A 149 -9.75 1.15 10.86
N GLU A 150 -8.62 1.84 10.65
CA GLU A 150 -8.07 2.08 9.32
C GLU A 150 -7.73 0.74 8.64
N LYS A 151 -8.22 0.58 7.41
CA LYS A 151 -7.94 -0.57 6.55
C LYS A 151 -6.98 -0.18 5.43
N GLU A 152 -7.27 0.94 4.77
CA GLU A 152 -6.54 1.47 3.63
C GLU A 152 -6.53 3.00 3.70
N ARG A 153 -5.59 3.61 2.97
CA ARG A 153 -5.47 5.05 2.84
C ARG A 153 -5.20 5.41 1.39
N ASP A 154 -5.99 6.33 0.87
CA ASP A 154 -5.84 6.82 -0.50
C ASP A 154 -5.25 8.23 -0.45
N TYR A 155 -4.22 8.47 -1.25
CA TYR A 155 -3.61 9.77 -1.45
C TYR A 155 -3.84 10.23 -2.88
N PHE A 156 -4.23 11.49 -3.07
CA PHE A 156 -4.52 12.06 -4.37
C PHE A 156 -3.52 13.17 -4.66
N TYR A 157 -2.87 13.10 -5.82
CA TYR A 157 -1.90 14.08 -6.29
C TYR A 157 -2.33 14.58 -7.67
N THR A 158 -2.38 15.90 -7.83
CA THR A 158 -2.50 16.58 -9.12
C THR A 158 -1.09 16.89 -9.62
N ILE A 159 -0.77 16.52 -10.86
CA ILE A 159 0.54 16.77 -11.48
C ILE A 159 0.73 18.26 -11.77
N ASP A 160 1.95 18.74 -11.52
CA ASP A 160 2.50 20.00 -12.00
C ASP A 160 3.92 19.76 -12.53
N LEU A 161 4.18 20.04 -13.80
CA LEU A 161 5.50 19.87 -14.41
C LEU A 161 6.53 20.91 -13.92
N ASN A 162 6.08 22.00 -13.31
CA ASN A 162 6.96 23.07 -12.83
C ASN A 162 7.31 22.94 -11.34
N GLN A 163 6.62 22.07 -10.62
CA GLN A 163 6.79 21.92 -9.18
C GLN A 163 6.72 20.46 -8.75
N VAL A 164 7.77 20.01 -8.08
CA VAL A 164 7.80 18.70 -7.43
C VAL A 164 6.88 18.70 -6.21
N LYS A 165 5.92 17.76 -6.15
CA LYS A 165 5.06 17.56 -4.98
C LYS A 165 5.66 16.55 -4.00
N GLU A 166 5.61 16.87 -2.72
CA GLU A 166 5.99 15.95 -1.63
C GLU A 166 4.80 15.54 -0.76
N ILE A 167 3.67 16.24 -0.85
CA ILE A 167 2.47 16.06 -0.02
C ILE A 167 1.25 15.92 -0.95
N PRO A 168 0.32 14.99 -0.68
CA PRO A 168 -0.89 14.85 -1.47
C PRO A 168 -1.83 16.05 -1.30
N ASP A 169 -2.56 16.37 -2.36
CA ASP A 169 -3.61 17.40 -2.37
C ASP A 169 -4.82 16.99 -1.53
N ASN A 170 -5.12 15.68 -1.51
CA ASN A 170 -6.20 15.12 -0.72
C ASN A 170 -5.84 13.74 -0.16
N LYS A 171 -6.48 13.38 0.96
CA LYS A 171 -6.35 12.10 1.64
C LYS A 171 -7.73 11.55 1.98
N LYS A 172 -7.95 10.28 1.66
CA LYS A 172 -9.12 9.50 2.09
C LYS A 172 -8.68 8.32 2.93
N VAL A 173 -9.48 7.99 3.94
CA VAL A 173 -9.22 6.85 4.84
C VAL A 173 -10.39 5.90 4.77
N VAL A 174 -10.12 4.65 4.38
CA VAL A 174 -11.11 3.58 4.36
C VAL A 174 -11.06 2.86 5.70
N ARG A 175 -12.23 2.75 6.36
CA ARG A 175 -12.36 2.13 7.68
C ARG A 175 -13.08 0.80 7.58
N ASN A 176 -12.69 -0.14 8.43
CA ASN A 176 -13.39 -1.41 8.57
C ASN A 176 -14.70 -1.21 9.35
N SER A 177 -15.82 -1.19 8.63
CA SER A 177 -17.16 -1.02 9.20
C SER A 177 -17.58 -2.19 10.10
N LEU A 178 -17.02 -3.39 9.91
CA LEU A 178 -17.33 -4.57 10.73
C LEU A 178 -17.01 -4.36 12.20
N VAL A 179 -15.98 -3.57 12.52
CA VAL A 179 -15.62 -3.26 13.92
C VAL A 179 -16.77 -2.56 14.64
N TYR A 180 -17.46 -1.63 13.96
CA TYR A 180 -18.61 -0.92 14.53
C TYR A 180 -19.83 -1.83 14.66
N ILE A 181 -20.01 -2.77 13.72
CA ILE A 181 -21.10 -3.75 13.79
C ILE A 181 -20.88 -4.68 15.00
N PHE A 182 -19.67 -5.23 15.18
CA PHE A 182 -19.37 -6.09 16.33
C PHE A 182 -19.54 -5.35 17.65
N ALA A 183 -19.03 -4.11 17.77
CA ALA A 183 -19.23 -3.30 18.97
C ALA A 183 -20.72 -3.03 19.24
N GLY A 184 -21.49 -2.69 18.21
CA GLY A 184 -22.93 -2.47 18.31
C GLY A 184 -23.70 -3.71 18.79
N VAL A 185 -23.39 -4.89 18.22
CA VAL A 185 -24.00 -6.16 18.63
C VAL A 185 -23.65 -6.50 20.08
N SER A 186 -22.39 -6.28 20.51
CA SER A 186 -21.99 -6.51 21.91
C SER A 186 -22.71 -5.59 22.88
N ILE A 187 -22.91 -4.31 22.54
CA ILE A 187 -23.67 -3.37 23.36
C ILE A 187 -25.14 -3.79 23.47
N LEU A 188 -25.77 -4.17 22.36
CA LEU A 188 -27.16 -4.64 22.37
C LEU A 188 -27.33 -5.91 23.20
N ALA A 189 -26.40 -6.86 23.10
CA ALA A 189 -26.39 -8.06 23.92
C ALA A 189 -26.27 -7.73 25.42
N LEU A 190 -25.38 -6.80 25.79
CA LEU A 190 -25.21 -6.35 27.16
C LEU A 190 -26.50 -5.70 27.71
N ILE A 191 -27.15 -4.84 26.94
CA ILE A 191 -28.44 -4.23 27.30
C ILE A 191 -29.52 -5.31 27.50
N GLY A 192 -29.56 -6.32 26.62
CA GLY A 192 -30.46 -7.47 26.74
C GLY A 192 -30.26 -8.26 28.04
N ILE A 193 -28.99 -8.50 28.42
CA ILE A 193 -28.66 -9.20 29.67
C ILE A 193 -29.09 -8.35 30.88
N ILE A 194 -28.76 -7.06 30.90
CA ILE A 194 -29.10 -6.16 32.01
C ILE A 194 -30.63 -6.07 32.19
N THR A 195 -31.38 -5.90 31.10
CA THR A 195 -32.84 -5.84 31.14
C THR A 195 -33.46 -7.15 31.64
N ALA A 196 -32.97 -8.31 31.17
CA ALA A 196 -33.41 -9.61 31.67
C ALA A 196 -33.17 -9.78 33.18
N ILE A 197 -32.01 -9.35 33.68
CA ILE A 197 -31.68 -9.36 35.11
C ILE A 197 -32.68 -8.49 35.89
N ILE A 198 -32.91 -7.24 35.46
CA ILE A 198 -33.85 -6.31 36.12
C ILE A 198 -35.26 -6.91 36.19
N PHE A 199 -35.77 -7.46 35.09
CA PHE A 199 -37.08 -8.10 35.06
C PHE A 199 -37.17 -9.32 35.97
N SER A 200 -36.13 -10.15 36.01
CA SER A 200 -36.08 -11.34 36.87
C SER A 200 -36.10 -10.99 38.36
N VAL A 201 -35.42 -9.92 38.76
CA VAL A 201 -35.39 -9.42 40.14
C VAL A 201 -36.74 -8.82 40.53
N LYS A 202 -37.39 -8.07 39.63
CA LYS A 202 -38.70 -7.48 39.88
C LYS A 202 -39.80 -8.54 40.05
N LYS A 203 -39.70 -9.69 39.38
CA LYS A 203 -40.66 -10.80 39.47
C LYS A 203 -40.53 -11.63 40.75
N ARG A 204 -39.43 -11.50 41.50
CA ARG A 204 -39.20 -12.19 42.79
C ARG A 204 -39.60 -11.35 44.01
N LYS A 205 -40.00 -10.10 43.81
CA LYS A 205 -40.64 -9.25 44.82
C LYS A 205 -42.15 -9.24 44.58
#